data_AF-A0A962ND84-F1
#
_entry.id   AF-A0A962ND84-F1
#
_cell.length_a   1.000
_cell.length_b   1.000
_cell.length_c   1.000
_cell.angle_alpha   90.00
_cell.angle_beta   90.00
_cell.angle_gamma   90.00
#
_symmetry.space_group_name_H-M   'P 1'
#
loop_
_entity.id
_entity.type
_entity.pdbx_description
1 polymer ?
#
loop_
_entity_poly.entity_id
_entity_poly.type
_entity_poly.pdbx_seq_one_letter_code
_entity_poly.pdbx_strand_id
1 'polypeptide(L)'
;MANIETRLALWQEQGLLSADQAQAIRTFESENSPSRRHWWLYSLLILGASIIGLGIISLIAANWADIPDTTKLGADLLLLSGLGAALLWQYRRPQGWWFEALITAFMILCLASIGLIAQIYQLNGSWFHALLFWSVMTLPITLFSRQLFAPFLWGTLFLHALVWSGVALFTNPMEDTYRFIAPLCLFAPLLAVTLYGLLRPFKALADFRSTFFFWFQISGLMALVVIDLARSGGEMRSYELSWYLPAYIAAVALILLILSNSGYRMLNKVLLVSCILLLLLYYQPDILFSGNTRYTHAGMDHASPFSFWQADDIRAPILSILILFLYATHAGNIGHARTFNIITFLIGLRFVILYFQAMGGLAATGVGLIMSGVMIIGIAWFWHKSRNRLQRWSKELNP
;
A
#
# COMPACT_ATOMS: atom_id res chain seq x y z
N MET A 1 -4.83 -24.74 -1.70
CA MET A 1 -5.29 -25.85 -0.85
C MET A 1 -5.15 -27.12 -1.67
N ALA A 2 -4.32 -28.08 -1.25
CA ALA A 2 -4.12 -29.32 -1.99
C ALA A 2 -5.44 -30.12 -2.03
N ASN A 3 -5.76 -30.71 -3.17
CA ASN A 3 -6.95 -31.55 -3.35
C ASN A 3 -6.85 -32.74 -2.38
N ILE A 4 -7.89 -32.97 -1.58
CA ILE A 4 -7.93 -34.03 -0.56
C ILE A 4 -7.63 -35.41 -1.16
N GLU A 5 -8.00 -35.61 -2.43
CA GLU A 5 -7.66 -36.79 -3.22
C GLU A 5 -6.16 -37.03 -3.36
N THR A 6 -5.38 -35.97 -3.58
CA THR A 6 -3.91 -36.08 -3.69
C THR A 6 -3.28 -36.48 -2.36
N ARG A 7 -3.87 -36.04 -1.23
CA ARG A 7 -3.38 -36.40 0.11
C ARG A 7 -3.75 -37.83 0.48
N LEU A 8 -4.99 -38.25 0.18
CA LEU A 8 -5.44 -39.61 0.43
C LEU A 8 -4.62 -40.64 -0.37
N ALA A 9 -4.35 -40.38 -1.65
CA ALA A 9 -3.49 -41.22 -2.47
C ALA A 9 -2.07 -41.33 -1.88
N LEU A 10 -1.47 -40.19 -1.48
CA LEU A 10 -0.13 -40.16 -0.91
C LEU A 10 -0.05 -40.87 0.45
N TRP A 11 -1.10 -40.77 1.28
CA TRP A 11 -1.17 -41.49 2.56
C TRP A 11 -1.42 -42.99 2.40
N GLN A 12 -2.13 -43.40 1.35
CA GLN A 12 -2.24 -44.82 0.98
C GLN A 12 -0.91 -45.37 0.46
N GLU A 13 -0.21 -44.65 -0.42
CA GLU A 13 1.11 -45.04 -0.93
C GLU A 13 2.16 -45.17 0.17
N GLN A 14 2.09 -44.32 1.21
CA GLN A 14 2.97 -44.39 2.37
C GLN A 14 2.54 -45.43 3.42
N GLY A 15 1.45 -46.18 3.17
CA GLY A 15 0.94 -47.20 4.09
C GLY A 15 0.36 -46.65 5.40
N LEU A 16 0.08 -45.35 5.46
CA LEU A 16 -0.50 -44.68 6.63
C LEU A 16 -2.02 -44.92 6.73
N LEU A 17 -2.67 -45.28 5.61
CA LEU A 17 -4.09 -45.60 5.54
C LEU A 17 -4.31 -46.86 4.70
N SER A 18 -5.24 -47.72 5.15
CA SER A 18 -5.74 -48.82 4.32
C SER A 18 -6.67 -48.30 3.21
N ALA A 19 -6.93 -49.15 2.20
CA ALA A 19 -7.91 -48.85 1.15
C ALA A 19 -9.30 -48.51 1.73
N ASP A 20 -9.74 -49.29 2.72
CA ASP A 20 -11.04 -49.12 3.36
C ASP A 20 -11.12 -47.84 4.20
N GLN A 21 -10.05 -47.48 4.91
CA GLN A 21 -9.99 -46.25 5.70
C GLN A 21 -10.03 -45.00 4.82
N ALA A 22 -9.29 -45.01 3.70
CA ALA A 22 -9.32 -43.89 2.76
C ALA A 22 -10.71 -43.75 2.12
N GLN A 23 -11.39 -44.86 1.81
CA GLN A 23 -12.74 -44.82 1.28
C GLN A 23 -13.75 -44.30 2.31
N ALA A 24 -13.64 -44.69 3.58
CA ALA A 24 -14.47 -44.14 4.66
C ALA A 24 -14.28 -42.63 4.83
N ILE A 25 -13.03 -42.13 4.73
CA ILE A 25 -12.74 -40.70 4.78
C ILE A 25 -13.30 -39.97 3.55
N ARG A 26 -13.22 -40.56 2.34
CA ARG A 26 -13.86 -40.00 1.14
C ARG A 26 -15.36 -39.85 1.32
N THR A 27 -16.03 -40.89 1.81
CA THR A 27 -17.47 -40.86 2.05
C THR A 27 -17.82 -39.79 3.08
N PHE A 28 -17.12 -39.76 4.22
CA PHE A 28 -17.31 -38.74 5.25
C PHE A 28 -17.10 -37.31 4.73
N GLU A 29 -16.03 -37.05 3.97
CA GLU A 29 -15.76 -35.73 3.39
C GLU A 29 -16.75 -35.36 2.28
N SER A 30 -17.30 -36.34 1.56
CA SER A 30 -18.36 -36.10 0.57
C SER A 30 -19.71 -35.76 1.21
N GLU A 31 -20.00 -36.38 2.36
CA GLU A 31 -21.23 -36.15 3.15
C GLU A 31 -21.12 -34.87 3.99
N ASN A 32 -19.93 -34.56 4.52
CA ASN A 32 -19.68 -33.44 5.42
C ASN A 32 -18.97 -32.24 4.77
N SER A 33 -18.69 -32.25 3.46
CA SER A 33 -18.10 -31.11 2.76
C SER A 33 -19.00 -29.86 2.92
N PRO A 34 -18.60 -28.84 3.72
CA PRO A 34 -19.53 -27.78 4.10
C PRO A 34 -19.87 -26.78 2.98
N SER A 35 -19.24 -26.82 1.80
CA SER A 35 -19.25 -25.60 0.96
C SER A 35 -18.77 -25.76 -0.49
N ARG A 36 -19.51 -26.51 -1.31
CA ARG A 36 -19.56 -26.27 -2.77
C ARG A 36 -20.97 -26.10 -3.34
N ARG A 37 -22.02 -26.44 -2.58
CA ARG A 37 -23.35 -26.67 -3.17
C ARG A 37 -24.06 -25.42 -3.69
N HIS A 38 -23.72 -24.22 -3.24
CA HIS A 38 -24.49 -23.02 -3.60
C HIS A 38 -23.66 -21.73 -3.78
N TRP A 39 -22.33 -21.80 -3.99
CA TRP A 39 -21.52 -20.58 -4.16
C TRP A 39 -22.02 -19.70 -5.33
N TRP A 40 -22.46 -20.34 -6.42
CA TRP A 40 -23.10 -19.66 -7.54
C TRP A 40 -24.44 -19.01 -7.16
N LEU A 41 -25.25 -19.62 -6.27
CA LEU A 41 -26.47 -18.99 -5.74
C LEU A 41 -26.13 -17.78 -4.88
N TYR A 42 -25.12 -17.85 -4.02
CA TYR A 42 -24.68 -16.68 -3.25
C TYR A 42 -24.20 -15.55 -4.18
N SER A 43 -23.46 -15.88 -5.24
CA SER A 43 -23.06 -14.91 -6.27
C SER A 43 -24.28 -14.29 -6.98
N LEU A 44 -25.28 -15.10 -7.35
CA LEU A 44 -26.52 -14.61 -7.96
C LEU A 44 -27.36 -13.77 -6.98
N LEU A 45 -27.41 -14.13 -5.70
CA LEU A 45 -28.12 -13.38 -4.67
C LEU A 45 -27.45 -12.04 -4.38
N ILE A 46 -26.11 -12.00 -4.28
CA ILE A 46 -25.35 -10.76 -4.12
C ILE A 46 -25.54 -9.88 -5.36
N LEU A 47 -25.46 -10.45 -6.56
CA LEU A 47 -25.70 -9.73 -7.81
C LEU A 47 -27.13 -9.18 -7.87
N GLY A 48 -28.14 -9.99 -7.57
CA GLY A 48 -29.54 -9.58 -7.54
C GLY A 48 -29.80 -8.48 -6.52
N ALA A 49 -29.28 -8.61 -5.30
CA ALA A 49 -29.37 -7.57 -4.27
C ALA A 49 -28.67 -6.28 -4.71
N SER A 50 -27.52 -6.38 -5.38
CA SER A 50 -26.78 -5.23 -5.91
C SER A 50 -27.56 -4.52 -7.01
N ILE A 51 -28.18 -5.27 -7.93
CA ILE A 51 -29.03 -4.72 -9.01
C ILE A 51 -30.26 -4.04 -8.43
N ILE A 52 -30.92 -4.64 -7.43
CA ILE A 52 -32.05 -4.01 -6.73
C ILE A 52 -31.60 -2.72 -6.04
N GLY A 53 -30.47 -2.75 -5.33
CA GLY A 53 -29.90 -1.56 -4.69
C GLY A 53 -29.59 -0.44 -5.70
N LEU A 54 -28.96 -0.79 -6.82
CA LEU A 54 -28.70 0.15 -7.92
C LEU A 54 -30.00 0.68 -8.54
N GLY A 55 -31.02 -0.16 -8.70
CA GLY A 55 -32.34 0.25 -9.18
C GLY A 55 -33.02 1.24 -8.25
N ILE A 56 -32.97 1.01 -6.93
CA ILE A 56 -33.49 1.95 -5.92
C ILE A 56 -32.74 3.28 -5.98
N ILE A 57 -31.40 3.25 -5.99
CA ILE A 57 -30.57 4.46 -6.10
C ILE A 57 -30.91 5.21 -7.39
N SER A 58 -31.07 4.51 -8.51
CA SER A 58 -31.44 5.08 -9.81
C SER A 58 -32.82 5.73 -9.79
N LEU A 59 -33.82 5.10 -9.18
CA LEU A 59 -35.16 5.67 -9.04
C LEU A 59 -35.14 6.96 -8.19
N ILE A 60 -34.40 6.94 -7.07
CA ILE A 60 -34.20 8.12 -6.22
C ILE A 60 -33.51 9.23 -7.02
N ALA A 61 -32.46 8.89 -7.77
CA ALA A 61 -31.73 9.84 -8.60
C ALA A 61 -32.61 10.44 -9.72
N ALA A 62 -33.49 9.64 -10.33
CA ALA A 62 -34.42 10.09 -11.38
C ALA A 62 -35.47 11.09 -10.85
N ASN A 63 -35.87 10.96 -9.58
CA ASN A 63 -36.83 11.85 -8.92
C ASN A 63 -36.14 12.90 -8.02
N TRP A 64 -34.82 13.05 -8.14
CA TRP A 64 -34.02 13.83 -7.18
C TRP A 64 -34.46 15.29 -7.04
N ALA A 65 -34.87 15.89 -8.16
CA ALA A 65 -35.33 17.28 -8.20
C ALA A 65 -36.68 17.47 -7.51
N ASP A 66 -37.54 16.45 -7.51
CA ASP A 66 -38.90 16.52 -6.96
C ASP A 66 -38.93 16.22 -5.46
N ILE A 67 -37.89 15.56 -4.92
CA ILE A 67 -37.80 15.25 -3.48
C ILE A 67 -37.38 16.53 -2.73
N PRO A 68 -38.18 17.03 -1.77
CA PRO A 68 -37.81 18.19 -0.96
C PRO A 68 -36.53 17.95 -0.15
N ASP A 69 -35.73 19.00 0.02
CA ASP A 69 -34.45 18.90 0.73
C ASP A 69 -34.60 18.50 2.20
N THR A 70 -35.69 18.92 2.85
CA THR A 70 -36.05 18.50 4.21
C THR A 70 -36.31 17.00 4.30
N THR A 71 -36.91 16.40 3.27
CA THR A 71 -37.14 14.95 3.20
C THR A 71 -35.82 14.20 2.99
N LYS A 72 -34.93 14.71 2.14
CA LYS A 72 -33.59 14.13 1.91
C LYS A 72 -32.79 14.10 3.22
N LEU A 73 -32.69 15.25 3.90
CA LEU A 73 -31.96 15.38 5.16
C LEU A 73 -32.65 14.64 6.31
N GLY A 74 -33.98 14.66 6.35
CA GLY A 74 -34.77 13.91 7.34
C GLY A 74 -34.56 12.40 7.22
N ALA A 75 -34.57 11.87 6.00
CA ALA A 75 -34.29 10.46 5.75
C ALA A 75 -32.86 10.07 6.13
N ASP A 76 -31.86 10.90 5.77
CA ASP A 76 -30.46 10.71 6.15
C ASP A 76 -30.28 10.69 7.68
N LEU A 77 -30.87 11.66 8.40
CA LEU A 77 -30.82 11.71 9.86
C LEU A 77 -31.51 10.51 10.51
N LEU A 78 -32.64 10.04 9.97
CA LEU A 78 -33.33 8.85 10.44
C LEU A 78 -32.47 7.60 10.27
N LEU A 79 -31.79 7.45 9.12
CA LEU A 79 -30.89 6.32 8.87
C LEU A 79 -29.67 6.36 9.79
N LEU A 80 -29.04 7.52 9.98
CA LEU A 80 -27.93 7.69 10.93
C LEU A 80 -28.35 7.35 12.36
N SER A 81 -29.51 7.85 12.79
CA SER A 81 -30.06 7.59 14.12
C SER A 81 -30.40 6.10 14.31
N GLY A 82 -30.98 5.46 13.29
CA GLY A 82 -31.27 4.04 13.28
C GLY A 82 -30.01 3.17 13.37
N LEU A 83 -28.97 3.48 12.59
CA LEU A 83 -27.68 2.79 12.68
C LEU A 83 -27.00 3.03 14.03
N GLY A 84 -27.06 4.24 14.57
CA GLY A 84 -26.54 4.56 15.90
C GLY A 84 -27.24 3.75 17.01
N ALA A 85 -28.57 3.65 16.96
CA ALA A 85 -29.34 2.82 17.88
C ALA A 85 -29.00 1.33 17.74
N ALA A 86 -28.87 0.82 16.51
CA ALA A 86 -28.48 -0.56 16.24
C ALA A 86 -27.06 -0.86 16.77
N LEU A 87 -26.12 0.09 16.64
CA LEU A 87 -24.78 -0.01 17.21
C LEU A 87 -24.80 -0.11 18.73
N LEU A 88 -25.56 0.76 19.40
CA LEU A 88 -25.70 0.73 20.87
C LEU A 88 -26.34 -0.57 21.36
N TRP A 89 -27.33 -1.08 20.63
CA TRP A 89 -27.98 -2.35 20.92
C TRP A 89 -27.01 -3.54 20.75
N GLN A 90 -26.25 -3.55 19.65
CA GLN A 90 -25.30 -4.62 19.34
C GLN A 90 -24.05 -4.56 20.21
N TYR A 91 -23.64 -3.39 20.72
CA TYR A 91 -22.47 -3.24 21.59
C TYR A 91 -22.52 -4.13 22.83
N ARG A 92 -23.74 -4.32 23.38
CA ARG A 92 -24.00 -5.18 24.55
C ARG A 92 -23.98 -6.68 24.23
N ARG A 93 -23.85 -7.06 22.96
CA ARG A 93 -23.79 -8.46 22.50
C ARG A 93 -22.35 -8.82 22.12
N PRO A 94 -21.73 -9.80 22.81
CA PRO A 94 -20.30 -10.07 22.66
C PRO A 94 -19.92 -10.77 21.34
N GLN A 95 -20.86 -11.39 20.63
CA GLN A 95 -20.56 -12.20 19.45
C GLN A 95 -21.35 -11.76 18.21
N GLY A 96 -20.62 -11.51 17.11
CA GLY A 96 -21.20 -11.29 15.79
C GLY A 96 -20.39 -10.34 14.92
N TRP A 97 -20.28 -10.68 13.63
CA TRP A 97 -19.70 -9.81 12.58
C TRP A 97 -20.54 -8.55 12.30
N TRP A 98 -21.80 -8.54 12.77
CA TRP A 98 -22.74 -7.43 12.63
C TRP A 98 -22.27 -6.11 13.25
N PHE A 99 -21.53 -6.15 14.38
CA PHE A 99 -21.05 -4.93 15.01
C PHE A 99 -20.10 -4.15 14.08
N GLU A 100 -19.20 -4.85 13.40
CA GLU A 100 -18.26 -4.24 12.43
C GLU A 100 -18.96 -3.79 11.16
N ALA A 101 -19.92 -4.57 10.67
CA ALA A 101 -20.74 -4.19 9.54
C ALA A 101 -21.52 -2.90 9.83
N LEU A 102 -22.09 -2.78 11.02
CA LEU A 102 -22.80 -1.58 11.46
C LEU A 102 -21.86 -0.37 11.65
N ILE A 103 -20.67 -0.55 12.23
CA ILE A 103 -19.69 0.55 12.36
C ILE A 103 -19.30 1.05 10.96
N THR A 104 -19.00 0.13 10.05
CA THR A 104 -18.59 0.49 8.70
C THR A 104 -19.74 1.14 7.93
N ALA A 105 -20.96 0.62 8.04
CA ALA A 105 -22.14 1.22 7.43
C ALA A 105 -22.39 2.63 7.97
N PHE A 106 -22.24 2.85 9.28
CA PHE A 106 -22.35 4.17 9.90
C PHE A 106 -21.27 5.13 9.38
N MET A 107 -20.02 4.67 9.30
CA MET A 107 -18.91 5.45 8.72
C MET A 107 -19.18 5.84 7.26
N ILE A 108 -19.63 4.90 6.43
CA ILE A 108 -19.97 5.17 5.02
C ILE A 108 -21.15 6.13 4.93
N LEU A 109 -22.18 5.96 5.78
CA LEU A 109 -23.32 6.86 5.80
C LEU A 109 -22.91 8.27 6.19
N CYS A 110 -22.05 8.46 7.19
CA CYS A 110 -21.48 9.77 7.51
C CYS A 110 -20.78 10.44 6.31
N LEU A 111 -20.06 9.66 5.49
CA LEU A 111 -19.43 10.19 4.28
C LEU A 111 -20.47 10.58 3.23
N ALA A 112 -21.50 9.75 3.06
CA ALA A 112 -22.62 10.02 2.17
C ALA A 112 -23.41 11.28 2.60
N SER A 113 -23.63 11.47 3.91
CA SER A 113 -24.28 12.66 4.47
C SER A 113 -23.50 13.94 4.15
N ILE A 114 -22.16 13.90 4.24
CA ILE A 114 -21.32 15.05 3.83
C ILE A 114 -21.54 15.37 2.34
N GLY A 115 -21.53 14.34 1.47
CA GLY A 115 -21.80 14.52 0.04
C GLY A 115 -23.21 15.05 -0.24
N LEU A 116 -24.21 14.54 0.47
CA LEU A 116 -25.60 14.95 0.35
C LEU A 116 -25.78 16.43 0.72
N ILE A 117 -25.25 16.84 1.87
CA ILE A 117 -25.31 18.23 2.35
C ILE A 117 -24.56 19.14 1.38
N ALA A 118 -23.38 18.73 0.92
CA ALA A 118 -22.62 19.49 -0.07
C ALA A 118 -23.39 19.67 -1.38
N GLN A 119 -24.13 18.67 -1.83
CA GLN A 119 -24.93 18.74 -3.05
C GLN A 119 -26.17 19.64 -2.88
N ILE A 120 -26.93 19.48 -1.78
CA ILE A 120 -28.14 20.26 -1.50
C ILE A 120 -27.81 21.76 -1.42
N TYR A 121 -26.77 22.10 -0.67
CA TYR A 121 -26.37 23.50 -0.45
C TYR A 121 -25.32 24.01 -1.43
N GLN A 122 -24.98 23.22 -2.47
CA GLN A 122 -24.00 23.59 -3.50
C GLN A 122 -22.67 24.08 -2.90
N LEU A 123 -22.20 23.38 -1.87
CA LEU A 123 -20.97 23.74 -1.17
C LEU A 123 -19.76 23.44 -2.06
N ASN A 124 -18.95 24.46 -2.31
CA ASN A 124 -17.65 24.30 -2.98
C ASN A 124 -16.59 23.93 -1.94
N GLY A 125 -15.90 22.81 -2.15
CA GLY A 125 -14.84 22.37 -1.26
C GLY A 125 -14.04 21.22 -1.87
N SER A 126 -12.78 21.11 -1.46
CA SER A 126 -11.93 20.01 -1.92
C SER A 126 -12.33 18.70 -1.21
N TRP A 127 -12.42 17.61 -1.97
CA TRP A 127 -12.83 16.29 -1.45
C TRP A 127 -11.96 15.79 -0.28
N PHE A 128 -10.67 16.16 -0.23
CA PHE A 128 -9.78 15.78 0.87
C PHE A 128 -10.09 16.53 2.17
N HIS A 129 -10.61 17.76 2.13
CA HIS A 129 -11.09 18.45 3.33
C HIS A 129 -12.34 17.77 3.90
N ALA A 130 -13.25 17.34 3.03
CA ALA A 130 -14.42 16.54 3.42
C ALA A 130 -14.01 15.21 4.08
N LEU A 131 -13.00 14.51 3.54
CA LEU A 131 -12.47 13.30 4.13
C LEU A 131 -11.74 13.53 5.47
N LEU A 132 -11.04 14.66 5.65
CA LEU A 132 -10.45 15.02 6.95
C LEU A 132 -11.55 15.28 7.98
N PHE A 133 -12.59 16.04 7.63
CA PHE A 133 -13.74 16.26 8.50
C PHE A 133 -14.42 14.94 8.87
N TRP A 134 -14.68 14.09 7.88
CA TRP A 134 -15.18 12.72 8.06
C TRP A 134 -14.31 11.89 9.01
N SER A 135 -12.99 11.95 8.85
CA SER A 135 -12.05 11.20 9.67
C SER A 135 -12.14 11.66 11.13
N VAL A 136 -12.20 12.96 11.39
CA VAL A 136 -12.30 13.52 12.75
C VAL A 136 -13.61 13.09 13.42
N MET A 137 -14.75 13.21 12.72
CA MET A 137 -16.05 12.88 13.30
C MET A 137 -16.24 11.36 13.52
N THR A 138 -15.63 10.51 12.68
CA THR A 138 -15.79 9.05 12.78
C THR A 138 -14.73 8.37 13.65
N LEU A 139 -13.62 9.04 13.97
CA LEU A 139 -12.57 8.48 14.83
C LEU A 139 -13.11 7.89 16.15
N PRO A 140 -13.98 8.57 16.93
CA PRO A 140 -14.46 8.04 18.19
C PRO A 140 -15.16 6.69 18.05
N ILE A 141 -16.00 6.50 17.02
CA ILE A 141 -16.71 5.23 16.82
C ILE A 141 -15.77 4.13 16.31
N THR A 142 -14.80 4.48 15.46
CA THR A 142 -13.81 3.52 14.93
C THR A 142 -12.91 2.98 16.05
N LEU A 143 -12.64 3.74 17.11
CA LEU A 143 -11.88 3.26 18.27
C LEU A 143 -12.56 2.11 19.03
N PHE A 144 -13.87 1.94 18.88
CA PHE A 144 -14.61 0.82 19.48
C PHE A 144 -14.64 -0.44 18.61
N SER A 145 -14.13 -0.37 17.38
CA SER A 145 -14.04 -1.52 16.49
C SER A 145 -13.19 -2.62 17.13
N ARG A 146 -13.62 -3.86 16.93
CA ARG A 146 -12.97 -5.09 17.42
C ARG A 146 -12.24 -5.83 16.30
N GLN A 147 -12.34 -5.34 15.06
CA GLN A 147 -11.71 -5.94 13.89
C GLN A 147 -10.91 -4.92 13.08
N LEU A 148 -9.97 -5.41 12.29
CA LEU A 148 -9.07 -4.54 11.52
C LEU A 148 -9.76 -3.71 10.43
N PHE A 149 -10.92 -4.14 9.91
CA PHE A 149 -11.51 -3.54 8.71
C PHE A 149 -11.89 -2.07 8.88
N ALA A 150 -12.59 -1.70 9.95
CA ALA A 150 -13.01 -0.31 10.16
C ALA A 150 -11.81 0.64 10.43
N PRO A 151 -10.84 0.31 11.31
CA PRO A 151 -9.58 1.07 11.45
C PRO A 151 -8.79 1.14 10.14
N PHE A 152 -8.81 0.07 9.33
CA PHE A 152 -8.15 0.05 8.03
C PHE A 152 -8.81 1.01 7.03
N LEU A 153 -10.13 0.98 6.89
CA LEU A 153 -10.87 1.92 6.05
C LEU A 153 -10.63 3.37 6.50
N TRP A 154 -10.77 3.62 7.81
CA TRP A 154 -10.52 4.94 8.41
C TRP A 154 -9.11 5.43 8.14
N GLY A 155 -8.08 4.63 8.47
CA GLY A 155 -6.69 5.01 8.34
C GLY A 155 -6.26 5.21 6.89
N THR A 156 -6.86 4.47 5.95
CA THR A 156 -6.66 4.63 4.51
C THR A 156 -7.14 6.00 4.04
N LEU A 157 -8.41 6.33 4.32
CA LEU A 157 -9.01 7.58 3.87
C LEU A 157 -8.40 8.79 4.59
N PHE A 158 -8.09 8.65 5.89
CA PHE A 158 -7.39 9.66 6.66
C PHE A 158 -5.99 9.96 6.09
N LEU A 159 -5.18 8.92 5.83
CA LEU A 159 -3.86 9.10 5.23
C LEU A 159 -3.95 9.77 3.86
N HIS A 160 -4.87 9.31 3.02
CA HIS A 160 -5.05 9.87 1.68
C HIS A 160 -5.43 11.36 1.76
N ALA A 161 -6.40 11.70 2.61
CA ALA A 161 -6.85 13.07 2.81
C ALA A 161 -5.72 13.98 3.35
N LEU A 162 -4.91 13.48 4.29
CA LEU A 162 -3.81 14.23 4.89
C LEU A 162 -2.66 14.47 3.89
N VAL A 163 -2.35 13.47 3.05
CA VAL A 163 -1.33 13.59 2.00
C VAL A 163 -1.73 14.67 0.99
N TRP A 164 -2.96 14.61 0.48
CA TRP A 164 -3.48 15.59 -0.48
C TRP A 164 -3.59 16.99 0.14
N SER A 165 -4.13 17.10 1.35
CA SER A 165 -4.24 18.38 2.05
C SER A 165 -2.86 19.00 2.31
N GLY A 166 -1.88 18.21 2.75
CA GLY A 166 -0.53 18.71 3.02
C GLY A 166 0.16 19.29 1.78
N VAL A 167 0.03 18.64 0.62
CA VAL A 167 0.58 19.19 -0.64
C VAL A 167 -0.22 20.41 -1.11
N ALA A 168 -1.55 20.38 -0.99
CA ALA A 168 -2.43 21.49 -1.36
C ALA A 168 -2.22 22.78 -0.55
N LEU A 169 -1.51 22.75 0.59
CA LEU A 169 -1.13 23.96 1.32
C LEU A 169 -0.14 24.85 0.54
N PHE A 170 0.63 24.26 -0.37
CA PHE A 170 1.74 24.94 -1.05
C PHE A 170 1.51 25.10 -2.55
N THR A 171 0.34 24.72 -3.05
CA THR A 171 -0.01 24.75 -4.48
C THR A 171 -1.52 24.59 -4.67
N ASN A 172 -2.03 24.99 -5.83
CA ASN A 172 -3.45 24.92 -6.16
C ASN A 172 -3.75 23.63 -6.95
N PRO A 173 -4.39 22.60 -6.37
CA PRO A 173 -4.54 21.27 -6.99
C PRO A 173 -5.29 21.24 -8.32
N MET A 174 -6.03 22.30 -8.64
CA MET A 174 -6.93 22.36 -9.79
C MET A 174 -6.22 22.73 -11.11
N GLU A 175 -5.02 23.32 -11.07
CA GLU A 175 -4.36 23.81 -12.30
C GLU A 175 -3.37 22.80 -12.91
N ASP A 176 -2.77 21.91 -12.11
CA ASP A 176 -1.52 21.22 -12.53
C ASP A 176 -1.41 19.73 -12.11
N THR A 177 -2.51 18.97 -12.09
CA THR A 177 -2.62 17.59 -11.53
C THR A 177 -1.45 16.64 -11.79
N TYR A 178 -0.87 16.61 -13.00
CA TYR A 178 0.27 15.72 -13.32
C TYR A 178 1.54 16.05 -12.56
N ARG A 179 1.75 17.33 -12.20
CA ARG A 179 2.92 17.79 -11.48
C ARG A 179 2.90 17.43 -9.98
N PHE A 180 1.73 17.07 -9.44
CA PHE A 180 1.54 16.67 -8.04
C PHE A 180 2.00 15.26 -7.74
N ILE A 181 2.10 14.41 -8.76
CA ILE A 181 2.30 12.97 -8.56
C ILE A 181 3.61 12.72 -7.80
N ALA A 182 4.70 13.37 -8.18
CA ALA A 182 5.99 13.18 -7.52
C ALA A 182 5.99 13.66 -6.05
N PRO A 183 5.57 14.90 -5.71
CA PRO A 183 5.42 15.33 -4.32
C PRO A 183 4.52 14.41 -3.47
N LEU A 184 3.37 13.99 -4.00
CA LEU A 184 2.44 13.08 -3.32
C LEU A 184 3.08 11.71 -3.08
N CYS A 185 3.75 11.16 -4.09
CA CYS A 185 4.46 9.88 -4.00
C CYS A 185 5.61 9.93 -3.00
N LEU A 186 6.32 11.04 -2.85
CA LEU A 186 7.34 11.17 -1.80
C LEU A 186 6.72 11.33 -0.41
N PHE A 187 5.69 12.17 -0.28
CA PHE A 187 5.08 12.50 1.00
C PHE A 187 4.33 11.30 1.62
N ALA A 188 3.58 10.55 0.82
CA ALA A 188 2.74 9.45 1.28
C ALA A 188 3.47 8.39 2.14
N PRO A 189 4.58 7.77 1.70
CA PRO A 189 5.29 6.79 2.50
C PRO A 189 5.93 7.38 3.75
N LEU A 190 6.48 8.60 3.66
CA LEU A 190 7.11 9.28 4.79
C LEU A 190 6.07 9.60 5.87
N LEU A 191 4.91 10.11 5.49
CA LEU A 191 3.81 10.38 6.41
C LEU A 191 3.26 9.09 7.03
N ALA A 192 3.04 8.06 6.21
CA ALA A 192 2.53 6.77 6.69
C ALA A 192 3.46 6.15 7.76
N VAL A 193 4.77 6.10 7.51
CA VAL A 193 5.71 5.54 8.49
C VAL A 193 5.92 6.46 9.70
N THR A 194 5.77 7.77 9.54
CA THR A 194 5.77 8.73 10.67
C THR A 194 4.59 8.48 11.59
N LEU A 195 3.37 8.36 11.04
CA LEU A 195 2.16 8.03 11.80
C LEU A 195 2.28 6.65 12.47
N TYR A 196 2.82 5.65 11.77
CA TYR A 196 3.15 4.35 12.36
C TYR A 196 4.07 4.48 13.58
N GLY A 197 5.12 5.31 13.49
CA GLY A 197 6.07 5.58 14.57
C GLY A 197 5.43 6.30 15.76
N LEU A 198 4.63 7.33 15.49
CA LEU A 198 3.92 8.12 16.52
C LEU A 198 2.89 7.29 17.28
N LEU A 199 2.24 6.34 16.63
CA LEU A 199 1.24 5.47 17.24
C LEU A 199 1.84 4.25 17.96
N ARG A 200 3.15 4.00 17.80
CA ARG A 200 3.85 2.86 18.42
C ARG A 200 3.64 2.71 19.94
N PRO A 201 3.67 3.77 20.78
CA PRO A 201 3.53 3.61 22.24
C PRO A 201 2.08 3.30 22.68
N PHE A 202 1.08 3.55 21.84
CA PHE A 202 -0.33 3.42 22.20
C PHE A 202 -0.88 2.03 21.81
N LYS A 203 -0.95 1.10 22.77
CA LYS A 203 -1.47 -0.27 22.52
C LYS A 203 -2.89 -0.29 21.97
N ALA A 204 -3.75 0.64 22.39
CA ALA A 204 -5.14 0.77 21.92
C ALA A 204 -5.25 1.10 20.43
N LEU A 205 -4.17 1.61 19.80
CA LEU A 205 -4.14 2.02 18.40
C LEU A 205 -3.36 1.02 17.52
N ALA A 206 -3.20 -0.23 18.00
CA ALA A 206 -2.44 -1.26 17.30
C ALA A 206 -2.99 -1.55 15.89
N ASP A 207 -4.32 -1.54 15.72
CA ASP A 207 -4.97 -1.80 14.44
C ASP A 207 -4.73 -0.65 13.45
N PHE A 208 -4.91 0.61 13.88
CA PHE A 208 -4.57 1.81 13.09
C PHE A 208 -3.10 1.83 12.68
N ARG A 209 -2.21 1.47 13.61
CA ARG A 209 -0.78 1.37 13.33
C ARG A 209 -0.50 0.36 12.21
N SER A 210 -1.19 -0.78 12.20
CA SER A 210 -1.00 -1.79 11.13
C SER A 210 -1.41 -1.27 9.75
N THR A 211 -2.46 -0.44 9.68
CA THR A 211 -2.90 0.25 8.46
C THR A 211 -1.83 1.17 7.90
N PHE A 212 -1.23 2.02 8.74
CA PHE A 212 -0.17 2.92 8.29
C PHE A 212 1.09 2.17 7.87
N PHE A 213 1.43 1.07 8.54
CA PHE A 213 2.55 0.22 8.10
C PHE A 213 2.28 -0.44 6.75
N PHE A 214 1.05 -0.91 6.50
CA PHE A 214 0.64 -1.44 5.20
C PHE A 214 0.79 -0.38 4.11
N TRP A 215 0.21 0.81 4.32
CA TRP A 215 0.29 1.89 3.33
C TRP A 215 1.69 2.42 3.13
N PHE A 216 2.55 2.45 4.15
CA PHE A 216 3.97 2.74 3.98
C PHE A 216 4.63 1.80 2.96
N GLN A 217 4.38 0.48 3.05
CA GLN A 217 4.97 -0.47 2.10
C GLN A 217 4.47 -0.25 0.67
N ILE A 218 3.15 -0.09 0.51
CA ILE A 218 2.53 0.10 -0.82
C ILE A 218 2.94 1.44 -1.43
N SER A 219 2.80 2.54 -0.69
CA SER A 219 3.16 3.87 -1.17
C SER A 219 4.68 4.03 -1.34
N GLY A 220 5.51 3.36 -0.53
CA GLY A 220 6.96 3.38 -0.66
C GLY A 220 7.43 2.67 -1.94
N LEU A 221 6.80 1.54 -2.29
CA LEU A 221 7.05 0.89 -3.57
C LEU A 221 6.58 1.77 -4.74
N MET A 222 5.39 2.35 -4.63
CA MET A 222 4.88 3.28 -5.65
C MET A 222 5.82 4.48 -5.84
N ALA A 223 6.32 5.04 -4.75
CA ALA A 223 7.25 6.16 -4.76
C ALA A 223 8.54 5.83 -5.51
N LEU A 224 9.10 4.63 -5.30
CA LEU A 224 10.29 4.17 -6.01
C LEU A 224 10.01 3.90 -7.49
N VAL A 225 8.89 3.29 -7.82
CA VAL A 225 8.51 3.01 -9.22
C VAL A 225 8.31 4.33 -9.98
N VAL A 226 7.53 5.25 -9.42
CA VAL A 226 7.21 6.53 -10.08
C VAL A 226 8.46 7.38 -10.29
N ILE A 227 9.31 7.54 -9.27
CA ILE A 227 10.53 8.34 -9.43
C ILE A 227 11.53 7.70 -10.39
N ASP A 228 11.63 6.37 -10.40
CA ASP A 228 12.50 5.66 -11.32
C ASP A 228 12.06 5.83 -12.77
N LEU A 229 10.76 5.72 -13.04
CA LEU A 229 10.18 5.98 -14.36
C LEU A 229 10.38 7.44 -14.76
N ALA A 230 10.09 8.39 -13.86
CA ALA A 230 10.22 9.82 -14.15
C ALA A 230 11.66 10.23 -14.45
N ARG A 231 12.66 9.64 -13.76
CA ARG A 231 14.08 9.90 -13.98
C ARG A 231 14.63 9.19 -15.21
N SER A 232 14.37 7.90 -15.35
CA SER A 232 14.85 7.12 -16.51
C SER A 232 14.19 7.57 -17.81
N GLY A 233 12.91 7.96 -17.74
CA GLY A 233 12.13 8.54 -18.83
C GLY A 233 12.35 10.04 -19.05
N GLY A 234 13.16 10.70 -18.20
CA GLY A 234 13.51 12.13 -18.19
C GLY A 234 12.30 13.09 -18.28
N GLU A 235 11.21 12.70 -17.65
CA GLU A 235 9.95 13.47 -17.56
C GLU A 235 9.97 14.47 -16.39
N MET A 236 10.89 14.29 -15.43
CA MET A 236 10.99 15.14 -14.24
C MET A 236 11.77 16.45 -14.51
N ARG A 237 11.15 17.36 -15.26
CA ARG A 237 11.75 18.66 -15.65
C ARG A 237 11.32 19.85 -14.80
N SER A 238 10.23 19.74 -14.04
CA SER A 238 9.74 20.79 -13.15
C SER A 238 9.92 20.38 -11.69
N TYR A 239 10.55 21.24 -10.90
CA TYR A 239 10.77 21.03 -9.47
C TYR A 239 10.55 22.35 -8.74
N GLU A 240 9.50 22.39 -7.93
CA GLU A 240 9.22 23.49 -7.02
C GLU A 240 9.44 23.00 -5.59
N LEU A 241 10.43 23.58 -4.90
CA LEU A 241 10.81 23.17 -3.55
C LEU A 241 9.64 23.22 -2.55
N SER A 242 8.75 24.20 -2.71
CA SER A 242 7.57 24.39 -1.86
C SER A 242 6.65 23.17 -1.82
N TRP A 243 6.47 22.47 -2.94
CA TRP A 243 5.57 21.32 -3.02
C TRP A 243 6.10 20.10 -2.26
N TYR A 244 7.41 20.01 -2.06
CA TYR A 244 8.06 18.93 -1.32
C TYR A 244 8.21 19.23 0.17
N LEU A 245 7.87 20.44 0.62
CA LEU A 245 8.03 20.85 2.02
C LEU A 245 7.30 19.94 3.02
N PRO A 246 6.04 19.48 2.78
CA PRO A 246 5.38 18.50 3.65
C PRO A 246 6.17 17.19 3.78
N ALA A 247 6.76 16.72 2.67
CA ALA A 247 7.58 15.52 2.67
C ALA A 247 8.86 15.69 3.49
N TYR A 248 9.54 16.85 3.37
CA TYR A 248 10.73 17.13 4.17
C TYR A 248 10.41 17.25 5.66
N ILE A 249 9.30 17.88 6.03
CA ILE A 249 8.85 17.94 7.43
C ILE A 249 8.59 16.53 7.98
N ALA A 250 7.87 15.69 7.22
CA ALA A 250 7.63 14.30 7.62
C ALA A 250 8.94 13.50 7.72
N ALA A 251 9.89 13.69 6.80
CA ALA A 251 11.19 13.04 6.87
C ALA A 251 11.99 13.44 8.11
N VAL A 252 12.02 14.74 8.46
CA VAL A 252 12.68 15.22 9.68
C VAL A 252 12.02 14.62 10.92
N ALA A 253 10.69 14.66 11.01
CA ALA A 253 9.96 14.06 12.13
C ALA A 253 10.25 12.56 12.25
N LEU A 254 10.27 11.84 11.12
CA LEU A 254 10.59 10.41 11.07
C LEU A 254 12.02 10.13 11.53
N ILE A 255 13.01 10.90 11.06
CA ILE A 255 14.41 10.76 11.48
C ILE A 255 14.52 10.97 12.99
N LEU A 256 13.90 12.01 13.53
CA LEU A 256 13.88 12.26 14.98
C LEU A 256 13.25 11.09 15.76
N LEU A 257 12.15 10.52 15.26
CA LEU A 257 11.51 9.34 15.86
C LEU A 257 12.41 8.11 15.83
N ILE A 258 13.14 7.89 14.73
CA ILE A 258 14.08 6.77 14.60
C ILE A 258 15.28 6.94 15.54
N LEU A 259 15.86 8.15 15.59
CA LEU A 259 17.02 8.46 16.42
C LEU A 259 16.69 8.39 17.92
N SER A 260 15.50 8.86 18.31
CA SER A 260 15.01 8.82 19.69
C SER A 260 14.60 7.42 20.14
N ASN A 261 14.44 6.46 19.23
CA ASN A 261 14.01 5.11 19.57
C ASN A 261 15.14 4.32 20.23
N SER A 262 15.03 4.05 21.54
CA SER A 262 15.99 3.19 22.27
C SER A 262 15.91 1.72 21.85
N GLY A 263 14.79 1.28 21.26
CA GLY A 263 14.62 -0.08 20.77
C GLY A 263 15.35 -0.38 19.46
N TYR A 264 15.88 0.64 18.76
CA TYR A 264 16.70 0.44 17.57
C TYR A 264 18.19 0.44 17.91
N ARG A 265 18.88 -0.60 17.45
CA ARG A 265 20.35 -0.64 17.43
C ARG A 265 20.89 0.46 16.50
N MET A 266 22.11 0.92 16.78
CA MET A 266 22.78 1.98 15.99
C MET A 266 22.79 1.65 14.50
N LEU A 267 23.19 0.42 14.12
CA LEU A 267 23.18 -0.03 12.74
C LEU A 267 21.80 0.14 12.07
N ASN A 268 20.70 -0.23 12.75
CA ASN A 268 19.35 -0.09 12.20
C ASN A 268 18.93 1.38 12.08
N LYS A 269 19.39 2.26 12.98
CA LYS A 269 19.16 3.71 12.86
C LYS A 269 19.85 4.25 11.61
N VAL A 270 21.13 3.91 11.42
CA VAL A 270 21.91 4.33 10.25
C VAL A 270 21.27 3.81 8.96
N LEU A 271 20.92 2.52 8.89
CA LEU A 271 20.28 1.95 7.71
C LEU A 271 18.99 2.70 7.33
N LEU A 272 18.10 2.94 8.30
CA LEU A 272 16.83 3.64 8.05
C LEU A 272 17.03 5.11 7.66
N VAL A 273 17.91 5.83 8.38
CA VAL A 273 18.20 7.23 8.05
C VAL A 273 18.82 7.34 6.66
N SER A 274 19.74 6.44 6.31
CA SER A 274 20.29 6.35 4.95
C SER A 274 19.23 6.07 3.90
N CYS A 275 18.27 5.16 4.15
CA CYS A 275 17.14 4.96 3.23
C CYS A 275 16.35 6.26 3.00
N ILE A 276 16.05 7.01 4.07
CA ILE A 276 15.29 8.26 3.98
C ILE A 276 16.09 9.30 3.19
N LEU A 277 17.36 9.51 3.54
CA LEU A 277 18.22 10.49 2.85
C LEU A 277 18.41 10.16 1.37
N LEU A 278 18.61 8.88 1.03
CA LEU A 278 18.70 8.44 -0.37
C LEU A 278 17.38 8.62 -1.12
N LEU A 279 16.24 8.36 -0.47
CA LEU A 279 14.92 8.61 -1.06
C LEU A 279 14.70 10.11 -1.33
N LEU A 280 15.03 10.99 -0.36
CA LEU A 280 14.94 12.44 -0.56
C LEU A 280 15.86 12.89 -1.70
N LEU A 281 17.09 12.38 -1.73
CA LEU A 281 18.07 12.67 -2.77
C LEU A 281 17.60 12.23 -4.15
N TYR A 282 16.86 11.13 -4.25
CA TYR A 282 16.33 10.63 -5.52
C TYR A 282 15.31 11.59 -6.16
N TYR A 283 14.56 12.31 -5.34
CA TYR A 283 13.59 13.31 -5.78
C TYR A 283 14.22 14.68 -6.06
N GLN A 284 15.49 14.90 -5.68
CA GLN A 284 16.21 16.15 -5.97
C GLN A 284 16.71 16.19 -7.42
N PRO A 285 16.39 17.24 -8.21
CA PRO A 285 16.73 17.31 -9.62
C PRO A 285 18.21 17.55 -9.90
N ASP A 286 18.92 18.34 -9.11
CA ASP A 286 20.19 18.94 -9.55
C ASP A 286 21.44 18.35 -8.89
N ILE A 287 21.29 17.45 -7.92
CA ILE A 287 22.44 16.88 -7.20
C ILE A 287 22.99 15.65 -7.93
N LEU A 288 22.11 14.70 -8.22
CA LEU A 288 22.47 13.42 -8.85
C LEU A 288 21.86 13.24 -10.23
N PHE A 289 20.99 14.14 -10.67
CA PHE A 289 20.33 14.03 -11.97
C PHE A 289 20.55 15.33 -12.73
N SER A 290 20.35 15.29 -14.04
CA SER A 290 20.37 16.51 -14.85
C SER A 290 19.16 16.61 -15.77
N GLY A 291 18.38 15.52 -15.92
CA GLY A 291 17.24 15.43 -16.82
C GLY A 291 17.63 15.33 -18.31
N ASN A 292 18.89 15.62 -18.64
CA ASN A 292 19.40 15.74 -20.01
C ASN A 292 20.38 14.63 -20.39
N THR A 293 20.82 13.83 -19.42
CA THR A 293 21.84 12.79 -19.59
C THR A 293 21.20 11.41 -19.64
N ARG A 294 21.04 10.83 -20.84
CA ARG A 294 20.61 9.43 -21.04
C ARG A 294 21.67 8.66 -21.80
N TYR A 295 21.96 7.44 -21.37
CA TYR A 295 22.92 6.56 -22.04
C TYR A 295 22.25 5.63 -23.06
N THR A 296 20.91 5.53 -23.05
CA THR A 296 20.14 4.65 -23.93
C THR A 296 20.67 4.63 -25.37
N HIS A 297 21.24 3.50 -25.79
CA HIS A 297 21.55 3.17 -27.20
C HIS A 297 20.30 3.23 -28.13
N ALA A 298 19.10 3.35 -27.56
CA ALA A 298 17.82 3.42 -28.26
C ALA A 298 17.27 4.85 -28.50
N GLY A 299 17.90 5.89 -27.94
CA GLY A 299 17.53 7.29 -28.17
C GLY A 299 18.45 7.91 -29.21
N MET A 300 17.93 8.20 -30.41
CA MET A 300 18.64 8.92 -31.46
C MET A 300 18.90 10.37 -31.03
N ASP A 301 19.89 10.61 -30.19
CA ASP A 301 20.52 11.93 -30.04
C ASP A 301 22.02 11.72 -29.81
N HIS A 302 22.75 11.59 -30.91
CA HIS A 302 24.21 11.46 -30.97
C HIS A 302 24.98 12.73 -30.51
N ALA A 303 24.33 13.67 -29.81
CA ALA A 303 24.83 15.02 -29.66
C ALA A 303 25.79 15.25 -28.47
N SER A 304 25.99 14.29 -27.57
CA SER A 304 26.89 14.52 -26.42
C SER A 304 27.43 13.22 -25.79
N PRO A 305 28.75 13.01 -25.76
CA PRO A 305 29.37 11.86 -25.11
C PRO A 305 29.36 12.07 -23.60
N PHE A 306 28.26 11.71 -22.94
CA PHE A 306 28.21 11.68 -21.48
C PHE A 306 28.88 10.41 -20.94
N SER A 307 29.51 10.52 -19.77
CA SER A 307 30.07 9.35 -19.07
C SER A 307 28.93 8.40 -18.69
N PHE A 308 29.15 7.08 -18.80
CA PHE A 308 28.21 6.04 -18.35
C PHE A 308 27.67 6.32 -16.93
N TRP A 309 28.52 6.80 -16.02
CA TRP A 309 28.16 7.11 -14.64
C TRP A 309 27.32 8.37 -14.46
N GLN A 310 27.24 9.22 -15.48
CA GLN A 310 26.45 10.45 -15.47
C GLN A 310 25.05 10.24 -16.04
N ALA A 311 24.70 9.03 -16.49
CA ALA A 311 23.40 8.80 -17.11
C ALA A 311 22.29 8.58 -16.09
N ASP A 312 21.15 9.24 -16.27
CA ASP A 312 20.00 9.19 -15.37
C ASP A 312 19.36 7.80 -15.36
N ASP A 313 19.32 7.15 -16.53
CA ASP A 313 18.86 5.78 -16.77
C ASP A 313 19.76 4.70 -16.13
N ILE A 314 20.94 5.07 -15.62
CA ILE A 314 21.84 4.19 -14.85
C ILE A 314 21.76 4.52 -13.36
N ARG A 315 21.86 5.80 -13.00
CA ARG A 315 21.87 6.28 -11.61
C ARG A 315 20.55 6.00 -10.88
N ALA A 316 19.41 6.15 -11.56
CA ALA A 316 18.09 5.90 -10.99
C ALA A 316 17.93 4.42 -10.54
N PRO A 317 18.13 3.41 -11.41
CA PRO A 317 18.09 2.01 -11.00
C PRO A 317 19.02 1.67 -9.83
N ILE A 318 20.25 2.22 -9.82
CA ILE A 318 21.23 1.99 -8.74
C ILE A 318 20.69 2.50 -7.40
N LEU A 319 20.14 3.70 -7.37
CA LEU A 319 19.52 4.26 -6.16
C LEU A 319 18.34 3.44 -5.68
N SER A 320 17.45 3.01 -6.59
CA SER A 320 16.34 2.11 -6.28
C SER A 320 16.83 0.81 -5.63
N ILE A 321 17.84 0.16 -6.21
CA ILE A 321 18.43 -1.08 -5.68
C ILE A 321 19.08 -0.83 -4.32
N LEU A 322 19.82 0.27 -4.15
CA LEU A 322 20.48 0.60 -2.90
C LEU A 322 19.47 0.83 -1.77
N ILE A 323 18.40 1.60 -2.02
CA ILE A 323 17.33 1.84 -1.03
C ILE A 323 16.67 0.52 -0.63
N LEU A 324 16.31 -0.32 -1.61
CA LEU A 324 15.71 -1.63 -1.34
C LEU A 324 16.67 -2.53 -0.56
N PHE A 325 17.97 -2.53 -0.88
CA PHE A 325 18.98 -3.33 -0.20
C PHE A 325 19.17 -2.94 1.27
N LEU A 326 19.26 -1.63 1.56
CA LEU A 326 19.36 -1.12 2.92
C LEU A 326 18.11 -1.45 3.73
N TYR A 327 16.93 -1.30 3.13
CA TYR A 327 15.66 -1.65 3.78
C TYR A 327 15.50 -3.16 3.99
N ALA A 328 15.93 -3.99 3.05
CA ALA A 328 15.98 -5.45 3.22
C ALA A 328 16.89 -5.83 4.39
N THR A 329 18.08 -5.23 4.47
CA THR A 329 19.03 -5.48 5.57
C THR A 329 18.41 -5.12 6.92
N HIS A 330 17.73 -3.99 7.01
CA HIS A 330 16.97 -3.60 8.20
C HIS A 330 15.86 -4.63 8.56
N ALA A 331 15.02 -5.01 7.59
CA ALA A 331 13.96 -5.98 7.79
C ALA A 331 14.50 -7.34 8.27
N GLY A 332 15.63 -7.77 7.71
CA GLY A 332 16.36 -8.98 8.12
C GLY A 332 16.90 -8.90 9.55
N ASN A 333 17.46 -7.75 9.96
CA ASN A 333 17.99 -7.53 11.30
C ASN A 333 16.91 -7.57 12.39
N ILE A 334 15.69 -7.11 12.09
CA ILE A 334 14.56 -7.13 13.02
C ILE A 334 13.80 -8.49 12.98
N GLY A 335 14.12 -9.36 12.02
CA GLY A 335 13.49 -10.68 11.90
C GLY A 335 12.16 -10.69 11.15
N HIS A 336 11.83 -9.62 10.41
CA HIS A 336 10.62 -9.56 9.58
C HIS A 336 10.81 -10.35 8.27
N ALA A 337 10.71 -11.68 8.35
CA ALA A 337 11.01 -12.59 7.24
C ALA A 337 10.16 -12.33 5.98
N ARG A 338 8.87 -12.00 6.14
CA ARG A 338 7.98 -11.70 5.01
C ARG A 338 8.42 -10.46 4.24
N THR A 339 8.64 -9.36 4.96
CA THR A 339 9.12 -8.10 4.37
C THR A 339 10.49 -8.31 3.71
N PHE A 340 11.42 -8.98 4.40
CA PHE A 340 12.73 -9.31 3.84
C PHE A 340 12.63 -10.06 2.50
N ASN A 341 11.80 -11.11 2.43
CA ASN A 341 11.62 -11.90 1.21
C ASN A 341 11.00 -11.08 0.07
N ILE A 342 9.98 -10.27 0.37
CA ILE A 342 9.32 -9.40 -0.62
C ILE A 342 10.33 -8.39 -1.18
N ILE A 343 11.07 -7.69 -0.32
CA ILE A 343 12.05 -6.70 -0.78
C ILE A 343 13.20 -7.37 -1.55
N THR A 344 13.66 -8.55 -1.13
CA THR A 344 14.67 -9.32 -1.88
C THR A 344 14.17 -9.71 -3.27
N PHE A 345 12.91 -10.14 -3.39
CA PHE A 345 12.28 -10.40 -4.68
C PHE A 345 12.22 -9.14 -5.54
N LEU A 346 11.84 -7.99 -4.97
CA LEU A 346 11.80 -6.71 -5.68
C LEU A 346 13.18 -6.26 -6.17
N ILE A 347 14.25 -6.52 -5.42
CA ILE A 347 15.63 -6.30 -5.88
C ILE A 347 15.93 -7.16 -7.12
N GLY A 348 15.59 -8.46 -7.07
CA GLY A 348 15.75 -9.36 -8.21
C GLY A 348 14.96 -8.91 -9.44
N LEU A 349 13.69 -8.53 -9.25
CA LEU A 349 12.85 -7.97 -10.31
C LEU A 349 13.43 -6.67 -10.88
N ARG A 350 14.01 -5.80 -10.03
CA ARG A 350 14.63 -4.54 -10.47
C ARG A 350 15.87 -4.77 -11.32
N PHE A 351 16.70 -5.78 -11.01
CA PHE A 351 17.82 -6.17 -11.88
C PHE A 351 17.36 -6.61 -13.27
N VAL A 352 16.23 -7.32 -13.37
CA VAL A 352 15.63 -7.69 -14.66
C VAL A 352 15.19 -6.46 -15.44
N ILE A 353 14.50 -5.52 -14.78
CA ILE A 353 14.07 -4.27 -15.42
C ILE A 353 15.28 -3.48 -15.93
N LEU A 354 16.32 -3.31 -15.11
CA LEU A 354 17.56 -2.65 -15.50
C LEU A 354 18.22 -3.31 -16.72
N TYR A 355 18.24 -4.64 -16.75
CA TYR A 355 18.76 -5.40 -17.88
C TYR A 355 17.99 -5.09 -19.18
N PHE A 356 16.65 -5.06 -19.12
CA PHE A 356 15.82 -4.69 -20.27
C PHE A 356 16.04 -3.24 -20.71
N GLN A 357 16.15 -2.32 -19.76
CA GLN A 357 16.46 -0.91 -20.03
C GLN A 357 17.81 -0.76 -20.75
N ALA A 358 18.81 -1.59 -20.43
CA ALA A 358 20.13 -1.56 -21.06
C ALA A 358 20.18 -2.16 -22.48
N MET A 359 19.32 -3.13 -22.82
CA MET A 359 19.43 -3.92 -24.06
C MET A 359 18.64 -3.39 -25.27
N GLY A 360 17.66 -2.49 -25.08
CA GLY A 360 17.09 -1.67 -26.16
C GLY A 360 16.33 -2.35 -27.32
N GLY A 361 16.17 -3.69 -27.39
CA GLY A 361 15.46 -4.34 -28.52
C GLY A 361 14.97 -5.79 -28.35
N LEU A 362 13.93 -6.17 -29.11
CA LEU A 362 13.11 -7.40 -29.00
C LEU A 362 13.82 -8.74 -29.33
N ALA A 363 14.94 -8.74 -30.05
CA ALA A 363 15.75 -9.95 -30.30
C ALA A 363 16.82 -10.15 -29.22
N ALA A 364 17.41 -9.04 -28.73
CA ALA A 364 18.33 -9.02 -27.60
C ALA A 364 17.63 -9.38 -26.27
N THR A 365 16.32 -9.10 -26.16
CA THR A 365 15.49 -9.47 -25.01
C THR A 365 15.31 -10.98 -24.83
N GLY A 366 15.40 -11.80 -25.88
CA GLY A 366 15.23 -13.26 -25.78
C GLY A 366 16.43 -13.97 -25.12
N VAL A 367 17.64 -13.75 -25.66
CA VAL A 367 18.91 -14.20 -25.03
C VAL A 367 19.09 -13.54 -23.66
N GLY A 368 18.64 -12.29 -23.56
CA GLY A 368 18.67 -11.56 -22.31
C GLY A 368 17.74 -12.08 -21.22
N LEU A 369 16.56 -12.60 -21.56
CA LEU A 369 15.68 -13.31 -20.62
C LEU A 369 16.35 -14.56 -20.06
N ILE A 370 17.10 -15.30 -20.89
CA ILE A 370 17.83 -16.50 -20.46
C ILE A 370 19.00 -16.10 -19.54
N MET A 371 19.81 -15.12 -19.95
CA MET A 371 20.95 -14.64 -19.15
C MET A 371 20.50 -13.98 -17.84
N SER A 372 19.42 -13.21 -17.85
CA SER A 372 18.83 -12.63 -16.64
C SER A 372 18.24 -13.70 -15.73
N GLY A 373 17.58 -14.74 -16.28
CA GLY A 373 17.15 -15.91 -15.52
C GLY A 373 18.32 -16.59 -14.79
N VAL A 374 19.43 -16.83 -15.49
CA VAL A 374 20.65 -17.39 -14.90
C VAL A 374 21.27 -16.45 -13.86
N MET A 375 21.32 -15.15 -14.12
CA MET A 375 21.84 -14.15 -13.20
C MET A 375 21.00 -14.03 -11.92
N ILE A 376 19.67 -14.02 -12.04
CA ILE A 376 18.75 -14.03 -10.89
C ILE A 376 18.96 -15.29 -10.07
N ILE A 377 19.05 -16.46 -10.71
CA ILE A 377 19.31 -17.73 -10.01
C ILE A 377 20.67 -17.67 -9.30
N GLY A 378 21.71 -17.13 -9.95
CA GLY A 378 23.04 -16.95 -9.36
C GLY A 378 23.04 -16.02 -8.15
N ILE A 379 22.38 -14.86 -8.26
CA ILE A 379 22.24 -13.88 -7.17
C ILE A 379 21.40 -14.47 -6.03
N ALA A 380 20.26 -15.12 -6.33
CA ALA A 380 19.41 -15.76 -5.34
C ALA A 380 20.15 -16.87 -4.59
N TRP A 381 20.93 -17.68 -5.30
CA TRP A 381 21.78 -18.71 -4.71
C TRP A 381 22.89 -18.12 -3.84
N PHE A 382 23.60 -17.10 -4.34
CA PHE A 382 24.64 -16.39 -3.59
C PHE A 382 24.07 -15.75 -2.32
N TRP A 383 22.89 -15.14 -2.42
CA TRP A 383 22.18 -14.51 -1.30
C TRP A 383 21.72 -15.53 -0.27
N HIS A 384 21.11 -16.66 -0.69
CA HIS A 384 20.71 -17.74 0.20
C HIS A 384 21.92 -18.31 0.96
N LYS A 385 23.04 -18.52 0.26
CA LYS A 385 24.30 -18.99 0.87
C LYS A 385 24.90 -17.97 1.84
N SER A 386 24.82 -16.69 1.50
CA SER A 386 25.39 -15.59 2.29
C SER A 386 24.49 -15.13 3.43
N ARG A 387 23.19 -15.47 3.42
CA ARG A 387 22.20 -15.07 4.43
C ARG A 387 22.67 -15.36 5.85
N ASN A 388 23.11 -16.59 6.11
CA ASN A 388 23.58 -16.98 7.44
C ASN A 388 24.86 -16.26 7.84
N ARG A 389 25.72 -15.92 6.87
CA ARG A 389 26.98 -15.20 7.10
C ARG A 389 26.74 -13.72 7.38
N LEU A 390 25.84 -13.08 6.63
CA LEU A 390 25.40 -11.69 6.87
C LEU A 390 24.67 -11.56 8.21
N GLN A 391 23.83 -12.54 8.56
CA GLN A 391 23.17 -12.58 9.87
C GLN A 391 24.15 -12.79 11.03
N ARG A 392 25.25 -13.52 10.84
CA ARG A 392 26.31 -13.69 11.86
C ARG A 392 27.22 -12.47 11.94
N TRP A 393 27.66 -11.92 10.80
CA TRP A 393 28.50 -10.73 10.74
C TRP A 393 27.81 -9.50 11.34
N SER A 394 26.50 -9.35 11.09
CA SER A 394 25.64 -8.34 11.75
C SER A 394 25.55 -8.54 13.27
N LYS A 395 25.65 -9.78 13.77
CA LYS A 395 25.70 -10.08 15.21
C LYS A 395 27.10 -9.88 15.80
N GLU A 396 28.17 -10.06 15.02
CA GLU A 396 29.58 -9.94 15.44
C GLU A 396 30.08 -8.48 15.44
N LEU A 397 29.48 -7.58 14.65
CA LEU A 397 29.72 -6.13 14.68
C LEU A 397 29.10 -5.41 15.90
N ASN A 398 28.57 -6.18 16.85
CA ASN A 398 28.07 -5.69 18.14
C ASN A 398 29.01 -6.20 19.26
N PRO A 399 29.81 -5.35 19.92
CA PRO A 399 29.97 -5.46 21.37
C PRO A 399 28.64 -5.21 22.10
#